data_AF-A0A166R7N7-F1
#
_entry.id   AF-A0A166R7N7-F1
#
_cell.length_a   1.000
_cell.length_b   1.000
_cell.length_c   1.000
_cell.angle_alpha   90.00
_cell.angle_beta   90.00
_cell.angle_gamma   90.00
#
_symmetry.space_group_name_H-M   'P 1'
#
loop_
_entity.id
_entity.type
_entity.pdbx_description
1 polymer ?
#
loop_
_entity_poly.entity_id
_entity_poly.type
_entity_poly.pdbx_seq_one_letter_code
_entity_poly.pdbx_strand_id
1 'polypeptide(L)'
;MTSAHIAPHVENLSNTISQFHGHIESDHEDPHGGVCDGINNAALHFLQLAAHVKKSFPEAERHHFYIDLHKEVKAAHKAAHKFNEMKPTLAAKGVKVKDVELALEGQMIAIIAMFDICKAADPKYEEHCAHIEKSLKETVQGAIDTYSKE
;
A
#
# COMPACT_ATOMS: atom_id res chain seq x y z
N MET A 1 21.91 7.74 18.98
CA MET A 1 21.00 8.76 18.42
C MET A 1 20.07 8.04 17.49
N THR A 2 18.79 7.99 17.85
CA THR A 2 17.74 7.21 17.18
C THR A 2 17.42 7.81 15.80
N SER A 3 17.57 6.98 14.77
CA SER A 3 17.14 7.18 13.37
C SER A 3 15.67 7.64 13.34
N ALA A 4 15.42 8.85 12.83
CA ALA A 4 14.14 9.56 13.01
C ALA A 4 13.53 10.08 11.69
N HIS A 5 13.94 9.60 10.51
CA HIS A 5 13.49 10.21 9.26
C HIS A 5 12.63 9.35 8.33
N ILE A 6 12.64 8.02 8.42
CA ILE A 6 11.83 7.18 7.51
C ILE A 6 11.03 6.10 8.25
N ALA A 7 11.55 5.54 9.34
CA ALA A 7 10.88 4.48 10.10
C ALA A 7 9.43 4.82 10.55
N PRO A 8 9.13 6.03 11.06
CA PRO A 8 7.74 6.38 11.43
C PRO A 8 6.78 6.40 10.25
N HIS A 9 7.28 6.63 9.02
CA HIS A 9 6.45 6.64 7.82
C HIS A 9 6.12 5.23 7.33
N VAL A 10 7.04 4.28 7.53
CA VAL A 10 6.78 2.85 7.28
C VAL A 10 5.83 2.29 8.34
N GLU A 11 5.99 2.69 9.60
CA GLU A 11 5.07 2.34 10.68
C GLU A 11 3.64 2.89 10.44
N ASN A 12 3.52 4.12 9.93
CA ASN A 12 2.23 4.70 9.56
C ASN A 12 1.56 3.97 8.39
N LEU A 13 2.34 3.50 7.41
CA LEU A 13 1.82 2.63 6.36
C LEU A 13 1.30 1.32 6.94
N SER A 14 2.05 0.70 7.85
CA SER A 14 1.65 -0.53 8.56
C SER A 14 0.34 -0.33 9.33
N ASN A 15 0.26 0.74 10.12
CA ASN A 15 -0.94 1.10 10.89
C ASN A 15 -2.16 1.33 10.00
N THR A 16 -1.96 1.94 8.82
CA THR A 16 -3.06 2.16 7.86
C THR A 16 -3.55 0.85 7.25
N ILE A 17 -2.63 -0.04 6.88
CA ILE A 17 -2.99 -1.38 6.39
C ILE A 17 -3.74 -2.16 7.49
N SER A 18 -3.32 -2.05 8.76
CA SER A 18 -4.03 -2.66 9.89
C SER A 18 -5.40 -2.03 10.17
N GLN A 19 -5.54 -0.70 10.07
CA GLN A 19 -6.81 0.00 10.29
C GLN A 19 -7.84 -0.31 9.20
N PHE A 20 -7.39 -0.43 7.95
CA PHE A 20 -8.22 -0.89 6.84
C PHE A 20 -8.85 -2.26 7.14
N HIS A 21 -8.09 -3.21 7.68
CA HIS A 21 -8.65 -4.50 8.11
C HIS A 21 -9.72 -4.35 9.19
N GLY A 22 -9.46 -3.54 10.22
CA GLY A 22 -10.41 -3.31 11.30
C GLY A 22 -11.73 -2.74 10.78
N HIS A 23 -11.67 -1.83 9.81
CA HIS A 23 -12.87 -1.22 9.21
C HIS A 23 -13.67 -2.20 8.35
N ILE A 24 -13.02 -3.11 7.62
CA ILE A 24 -13.75 -4.08 6.80
C ILE A 24 -14.42 -5.15 7.66
N GLU A 25 -13.82 -5.51 8.79
CA GLU A 25 -14.38 -6.51 9.72
C GLU A 25 -15.50 -5.95 10.60
N SER A 26 -15.52 -4.63 10.84
CA SER A 26 -16.61 -3.97 11.55
C SER A 26 -17.80 -3.68 10.63
N ASP A 27 -19.02 -3.93 11.08
CA ASP A 27 -20.25 -3.48 10.40
C ASP A 27 -20.39 -1.94 10.49
N HIS A 28 -19.51 -1.22 9.79
CA HIS A 28 -19.43 0.23 9.80
C HIS A 28 -20.65 0.88 9.10
N GLU A 29 -21.12 2.03 9.61
CA GLU A 29 -22.32 2.72 9.12
C GLU A 29 -22.19 3.25 7.68
N ASP A 30 -20.96 3.58 7.26
CA ASP A 30 -20.61 3.89 5.86
C ASP A 30 -19.50 2.94 5.37
N PRO A 31 -19.88 1.76 4.84
CA PRO A 31 -18.91 0.77 4.36
C PRO A 31 -18.25 1.20 3.04
N HIS A 32 -18.87 2.08 2.26
CA HIS A 32 -18.33 2.50 0.97
C HIS A 32 -17.23 3.55 1.13
N GLY A 33 -17.51 4.61 1.90
CA GLY A 33 -16.52 5.63 2.25
C GLY A 33 -15.32 5.00 2.95
N GLY A 34 -15.55 4.15 3.95
CA GLY A 34 -14.47 3.49 4.70
C GLY A 34 -13.50 2.65 3.84
N VAL A 35 -14.01 1.91 2.85
CA VAL A 35 -13.16 1.09 1.96
C VAL A 35 -12.36 1.96 1.00
N CYS A 36 -13.00 2.91 0.32
CA CYS A 36 -12.31 3.75 -0.67
C CYS A 36 -11.31 4.70 0.01
N ASP A 37 -11.68 5.29 1.15
CA ASP A 37 -10.80 6.17 1.92
C ASP A 37 -9.61 5.41 2.48
N GLY A 38 -9.78 4.16 2.93
CA GLY A 38 -8.68 3.32 3.37
C GLY A 38 -7.64 3.05 2.28
N ILE A 39 -8.10 2.73 1.06
CA ILE A 39 -7.22 2.53 -0.10
C ILE A 39 -6.50 3.83 -0.48
N ASN A 40 -7.23 4.94 -0.52
CA ASN A 40 -6.67 6.27 -0.82
C ASN A 40 -5.66 6.73 0.24
N ASN A 41 -5.91 6.43 1.52
CA ASN A 41 -4.98 6.74 2.60
C ASN A 41 -3.69 5.92 2.50
N ALA A 42 -3.77 4.64 2.13
CA ALA A 42 -2.59 3.83 1.83
C ALA A 42 -1.78 4.41 0.65
N ALA A 43 -2.47 4.85 -0.42
CA ALA A 43 -1.85 5.53 -1.55
C ALA A 43 -1.11 6.81 -1.12
N LEU A 44 -1.73 7.62 -0.25
CA LEU A 44 -1.12 8.82 0.31
C LEU A 44 0.18 8.51 1.08
N HIS A 45 0.20 7.43 1.86
CA HIS A 45 1.41 7.03 2.59
C HIS A 45 2.55 6.61 1.66
N PHE A 46 2.28 5.93 0.54
CA PHE A 46 3.31 5.68 -0.47
C PHE A 46 3.89 6.97 -1.04
N LEU A 47 3.05 7.96 -1.35
CA LEU A 47 3.51 9.27 -1.85
C LEU A 47 4.30 10.06 -0.80
N GLN A 48 3.90 9.98 0.48
CA GLN A 48 4.65 10.61 1.58
C GLN A 48 6.05 9.99 1.74
N LEU A 49 6.14 8.65 1.69
CA LEU A 49 7.41 7.93 1.69
C LEU A 49 8.29 8.37 0.50
N ALA A 50 7.71 8.44 -0.70
CA ALA A 50 8.39 8.90 -1.89
C ALA A 50 8.96 10.32 -1.73
N ALA A 51 8.16 11.25 -1.18
CA ALA A 51 8.60 12.62 -0.92
C ALA A 51 9.75 12.67 0.10
N HIS A 52 9.74 11.81 1.12
CA HIS A 52 10.80 11.75 2.12
C HIS A 52 12.09 11.18 1.55
N VAL A 53 12.02 10.07 0.80
CA VAL A 53 13.18 9.49 0.11
C VAL A 53 13.80 10.52 -0.85
N LYS A 54 12.98 11.23 -1.62
CA LYS A 54 13.46 12.29 -2.53
C LYS A 54 14.15 13.44 -1.80
N LYS A 55 13.64 13.84 -0.62
CA LYS A 55 14.22 14.91 0.18
C LYS A 55 15.52 14.48 0.85
N SER A 56 15.55 13.27 1.41
CA SER A 56 16.69 12.72 2.12
C SER A 56 16.57 11.20 2.24
N PHE A 57 17.54 10.46 1.73
CA PHE A 57 17.63 9.01 1.92
C PHE A 57 19.00 8.60 2.48
N PRO A 58 19.19 8.64 3.82
CA PRO A 58 20.47 8.41 4.44
C PRO A 58 20.98 6.99 4.17
N GLU A 59 22.23 6.85 3.68
CA GLU A 59 22.82 5.55 3.31
C GLU A 59 22.76 4.51 4.46
N ALA A 60 22.97 4.97 5.70
CA ALA A 60 22.89 4.11 6.90
C ALA A 60 21.50 3.53 7.18
N GLU A 61 20.43 4.14 6.65
CA GLU A 61 19.04 3.74 6.90
C GLU A 61 18.47 2.83 5.79
N ARG A 62 19.10 2.81 4.60
CA ARG A 62 18.52 2.17 3.40
C ARG A 62 18.28 0.68 3.57
N HIS A 63 19.23 -0.04 4.17
CA HIS A 63 19.07 -1.48 4.41
C HIS A 63 17.87 -1.80 5.31
N HIS A 64 17.72 -1.06 6.42
CA HIS A 64 16.59 -1.22 7.34
C HIS A 64 15.27 -0.86 6.65
N PHE A 65 15.26 0.24 5.89
CA PHE A 65 14.10 0.66 5.10
C PHE A 65 13.60 -0.46 4.16
N TYR A 66 14.49 -1.07 3.36
CA TYR A 66 14.07 -2.12 2.45
C TYR A 66 13.61 -3.41 3.16
N ILE A 67 14.23 -3.74 4.30
CA ILE A 67 13.78 -4.85 5.14
C ILE A 67 12.36 -4.60 5.63
N ASP A 68 12.09 -3.42 6.16
CA ASP A 68 10.78 -3.09 6.72
C ASP A 68 9.72 -2.98 5.62
N LEU A 69 10.06 -2.35 4.48
CA LEU A 69 9.18 -2.31 3.31
C LEU A 69 8.83 -3.72 2.81
N HIS A 70 9.79 -4.64 2.77
CA HIS A 70 9.52 -6.02 2.37
C HIS A 70 8.61 -6.77 3.37
N LYS A 71 8.68 -6.47 4.67
CA LYS A 71 7.72 -7.00 5.66
C LYS A 71 6.33 -6.46 5.41
N GLU A 72 6.20 -5.16 5.13
CA GLU A 72 4.90 -4.54 4.82
C GLU A 72 4.28 -5.13 3.56
N VAL A 73 5.07 -5.44 2.52
CA VAL A 73 4.56 -6.12 1.32
C VAL A 73 3.97 -7.49 1.66
N LYS A 74 4.62 -8.28 2.53
CA LYS A 74 4.09 -9.57 2.98
C LYS A 74 2.78 -9.41 3.77
N ALA A 75 2.68 -8.37 4.60
CA ALA A 75 1.43 -8.06 5.30
C ALA A 75 0.34 -7.66 4.31
N ALA A 76 0.67 -6.85 3.29
CA ALA A 76 -0.24 -6.45 2.22
C ALA A 76 -0.73 -7.64 1.38
N HIS A 77 0.09 -8.66 1.11
CA HIS A 77 -0.36 -9.89 0.44
C HIS A 77 -1.48 -10.58 1.21
N LYS A 78 -1.27 -10.76 2.53
CA LYS A 78 -2.26 -11.39 3.39
C LYS A 78 -3.55 -10.56 3.45
N ALA A 79 -3.40 -9.24 3.48
CA ALA A 79 -4.50 -8.30 3.47
C ALA A 79 -5.35 -8.39 2.20
N ALA A 80 -4.68 -8.34 1.05
CA ALA A 80 -5.32 -8.36 -0.25
C ALA A 80 -6.09 -9.65 -0.49
N HIS A 81 -5.57 -10.80 -0.04
CA HIS A 81 -6.30 -12.06 -0.11
C HIS A 81 -7.66 -11.97 0.60
N LYS A 82 -7.66 -11.56 1.87
CA LYS A 82 -8.90 -11.41 2.64
C LYS A 82 -9.82 -10.36 2.03
N PHE A 83 -9.27 -9.24 1.56
CA PHE A 83 -10.04 -8.19 0.90
C PHE A 83 -10.74 -8.67 -0.36
N ASN A 84 -10.08 -9.51 -1.17
CA ASN A 84 -10.66 -10.10 -2.37
C ASN A 84 -11.81 -11.06 -2.04
N GLU A 85 -11.70 -11.86 -0.97
CA GLU A 85 -12.77 -12.74 -0.49
C GLU A 85 -14.02 -11.96 -0.04
N MET A 86 -13.85 -10.71 0.40
CA MET A 86 -14.94 -9.88 0.90
C MET A 86 -15.71 -9.13 -0.20
N LYS A 87 -15.29 -9.22 -1.46
CA LYS A 87 -15.97 -8.55 -2.59
C LYS A 87 -17.50 -8.79 -2.61
N PRO A 88 -18.03 -10.03 -2.49
CA PRO A 88 -19.47 -10.25 -2.51
C PRO A 88 -20.19 -9.58 -1.33
N THR A 89 -19.58 -9.61 -0.15
CA THR A 89 -20.12 -8.97 1.06
C THR A 89 -20.15 -7.45 0.93
N LEU A 90 -19.08 -6.85 0.42
CA LEU A 90 -19.00 -5.41 0.18
C LEU A 90 -20.04 -4.96 -0.85
N ALA A 91 -20.19 -5.70 -1.95
CA ALA A 91 -21.23 -5.44 -2.94
C ALA A 91 -22.65 -5.53 -2.35
N ALA A 92 -22.91 -6.56 -1.53
CA ALA A 92 -24.19 -6.70 -0.83
C ALA A 92 -24.48 -5.56 0.17
N LYS A 93 -23.43 -4.94 0.73
CA LYS A 93 -23.49 -3.74 1.58
C LYS A 93 -23.59 -2.43 0.79
N GLY A 94 -23.72 -2.48 -0.53
CA GLY A 94 -23.87 -1.30 -1.38
C GLY A 94 -22.56 -0.61 -1.75
N VAL A 95 -21.39 -1.22 -1.45
CA VAL A 95 -20.11 -0.70 -1.92
C VAL A 95 -20.03 -0.90 -3.43
N LYS A 96 -19.86 0.20 -4.16
CA LYS A 96 -19.68 0.17 -5.61
C LYS A 96 -18.29 -0.39 -5.94
N VAL A 97 -18.26 -1.61 -6.50
CA VAL A 97 -17.01 -2.29 -6.88
C VAL A 97 -16.16 -1.47 -7.86
N LYS A 98 -16.78 -0.67 -8.72
CA LYS A 98 -16.08 0.18 -9.68
C LYS A 98 -15.27 1.30 -9.01
N ASP A 99 -15.78 1.87 -7.92
CA ASP A 99 -15.05 2.92 -7.19
C ASP A 99 -13.88 2.32 -6.41
N VAL A 100 -14.04 1.09 -5.90
CA VAL A 100 -12.93 0.32 -5.29
C VAL A 100 -11.84 0.03 -6.32
N GLU A 101 -12.21 -0.41 -7.53
CA GLU A 101 -11.27 -0.61 -8.64
C GLU A 101 -10.49 0.68 -8.94
N LEU A 102 -11.18 1.82 -9.10
CA LEU A 102 -10.54 3.11 -9.36
C LEU A 102 -9.60 3.53 -8.22
N ALA A 103 -9.97 3.30 -6.96
CA ALA A 103 -9.11 3.59 -5.81
C ALA A 103 -7.84 2.70 -5.83
N LEU A 104 -7.97 1.42 -6.18
CA LEU A 104 -6.82 0.50 -6.31
C LEU A 104 -5.90 0.91 -7.48
N GLU A 105 -6.44 1.38 -8.59
CA GLU A 105 -5.66 1.96 -9.69
C GLU A 105 -4.87 3.20 -9.23
N GLY A 106 -5.49 4.06 -8.42
CA GLY A 106 -4.81 5.19 -7.77
C GLY A 106 -3.67 4.74 -6.85
N GLN A 107 -3.90 3.69 -6.07
CA GLN A 107 -2.87 3.08 -5.22
C GLN A 107 -1.71 2.51 -6.04
N MET A 108 -1.99 1.85 -7.17
CA MET A 108 -0.97 1.35 -8.10
C MET A 108 -0.06 2.47 -8.60
N ILE A 109 -0.64 3.61 -8.99
CA ILE A 109 0.14 4.78 -9.45
C ILE A 109 1.05 5.29 -8.33
N ALA A 110 0.55 5.38 -7.09
CA ALA A 110 1.33 5.81 -5.94
C ALA A 110 2.51 4.87 -5.63
N ILE A 111 2.29 3.54 -5.75
CA ILE A 111 3.33 2.52 -5.62
C ILE A 111 4.43 2.75 -6.66
N ILE A 112 4.06 2.86 -7.94
CA ILE A 112 5.03 3.08 -9.04
C ILE A 112 5.87 4.33 -8.77
N ALA A 113 5.23 5.45 -8.41
CA ALA A 113 5.92 6.70 -8.11
C ALA A 113 6.91 6.56 -6.94
N MET A 114 6.53 5.83 -5.87
CA MET A 114 7.41 5.61 -4.72
C MET A 114 8.64 4.78 -5.10
N PHE A 115 8.46 3.68 -5.84
CA PHE A 115 9.56 2.81 -6.24
C PHE A 115 10.48 3.46 -7.27
N ASP A 116 9.96 4.24 -8.21
CA ASP A 116 10.79 4.99 -9.16
C ASP A 116 11.69 6.00 -8.44
N ILE A 117 11.18 6.67 -7.40
CA ILE A 117 11.99 7.55 -6.55
C ILE A 117 13.03 6.76 -5.74
N CYS A 118 12.67 5.60 -5.18
CA CYS A 118 13.62 4.77 -4.43
C CYS A 118 14.77 4.28 -5.31
N LYS A 119 14.48 3.76 -6.51
CA LYS A 119 15.50 3.31 -7.48
C LYS A 119 16.42 4.46 -7.88
N ALA A 120 15.86 5.64 -8.15
CA ALA A 120 16.65 6.82 -8.51
C ALA A 120 17.53 7.33 -7.35
N ALA A 121 17.04 7.25 -6.10
CA ALA A 121 17.76 7.70 -4.92
C ALA A 121 18.83 6.71 -4.44
N ASP A 122 18.70 5.42 -4.78
CA ASP A 122 19.63 4.37 -4.35
C ASP A 122 19.88 3.29 -5.42
N PRO A 123 20.64 3.60 -6.48
CA PRO A 123 20.92 2.65 -7.58
C PRO A 123 21.61 1.35 -7.11
N LYS A 124 22.32 1.38 -5.97
CA LYS A 124 22.99 0.19 -5.41
C LYS A 124 22.00 -0.90 -5.00
N TYR A 125 20.76 -0.53 -4.68
CA TYR A 125 19.70 -1.46 -4.26
C TYR A 125 18.60 -1.59 -5.31
N GLU A 126 18.83 -1.16 -6.55
CA GLU A 126 17.83 -1.14 -7.62
C GLU A 126 17.17 -2.51 -7.83
N GLU A 127 17.94 -3.59 -7.91
CA GLU A 127 17.39 -4.94 -8.08
C GLU A 127 16.50 -5.37 -6.90
N HIS A 128 16.91 -5.06 -5.68
CA HIS A 128 16.14 -5.39 -4.48
C HIS A 128 14.85 -4.55 -4.41
N CYS A 129 14.96 -3.26 -4.75
CA CYS A 129 13.84 -2.34 -4.86
C CYS A 129 12.84 -2.82 -5.93
N ALA A 130 13.32 -3.23 -7.11
CA ALA A 130 12.50 -3.76 -8.20
C ALA A 130 11.82 -5.09 -7.83
N HIS A 131 12.48 -5.96 -7.05
CA HIS A 131 11.86 -7.18 -6.53
C HIS A 131 10.67 -6.88 -5.61
N ILE A 132 10.85 -5.95 -4.67
CA ILE A 132 9.77 -5.52 -3.76
C ILE A 132 8.65 -4.83 -4.55
N GLU A 133 9.01 -3.94 -5.49
CA GLU A 133 8.06 -3.26 -6.37
C GLU A 133 7.16 -4.26 -7.10
N LYS A 134 7.77 -5.22 -7.79
CA LYS A 134 7.05 -6.25 -8.55
C LYS A 134 6.08 -7.00 -7.66
N SER A 135 6.54 -7.43 -6.49
CA SER A 135 5.74 -8.21 -5.55
C SER A 135 4.52 -7.44 -5.04
N LEU A 136 4.68 -6.15 -4.74
CA LEU A 136 3.56 -5.31 -4.31
C LEU A 136 2.60 -4.99 -5.46
N LYS A 137 3.11 -4.71 -6.65
CA LYS A 137 2.28 -4.47 -7.85
C LYS A 137 1.44 -5.69 -8.19
N GLU A 138 2.01 -6.89 -8.16
CA GLU A 138 1.25 -8.13 -8.38
C GLU A 138 0.11 -8.28 -7.36
N THR A 139 0.31 -7.84 -6.12
CA THR A 139 -0.72 -7.83 -5.07
C THR A 139 -1.89 -6.94 -5.43
N VAL A 140 -1.60 -5.68 -5.74
CA VAL A 140 -2.62 -4.67 -6.05
C VAL A 140 -3.29 -4.98 -7.37
N GLN A 141 -2.55 -5.47 -8.37
CA GLN A 141 -3.10 -5.92 -9.64
C GLN A 141 -4.08 -7.08 -9.44
N GLY A 142 -3.74 -8.06 -8.60
CA GLY A 142 -4.67 -9.15 -8.28
C GLY A 142 -5.98 -8.68 -7.63
N ALA A 143 -5.92 -7.59 -6.84
CA ALA A 143 -7.13 -6.94 -6.32
C ALA A 143 -7.90 -6.20 -7.42
N ILE A 144 -7.24 -5.41 -8.27
CA ILE A 144 -7.87 -4.74 -9.43
C ILE A 144 -8.58 -5.77 -10.32
N ASP A 145 -7.92 -6.87 -10.66
CA ASP A 145 -8.49 -7.94 -11.49
C ASP A 145 -9.69 -8.62 -10.82
N THR A 146 -9.71 -8.67 -9.48
CA THR A 146 -10.85 -9.20 -8.72
C THR A 146 -12.04 -8.25 -8.78
N TYR A 147 -11.81 -6.96 -8.56
CA TYR A 147 -12.87 -5.94 -8.47
C TYR A 147 -13.37 -5.43 -9.82
N SER A 148 -12.61 -5.61 -10.91
CA SER A 148 -12.99 -5.28 -12.28
C SER A 148 -13.91 -6.32 -12.95
N LYS A 149 -13.94 -7.56 -12.45
CA LYS A 149 -14.86 -8.59 -12.95
C LYS A 149 -16.28 -8.29 -12.49
N GLU A 150 -17.26 -8.49 -13.38
CA GLU A 150 -18.69 -8.37 -13.06
C GLU A 150 -19.16 -9.47 -12.08
#